data_AF-J0ZAJ9-F1
#
_entry.id   AF-J0ZAJ9-F1
#
_cell.length_a   1.000
_cell.length_b   1.000
_cell.length_c   1.000
_cell.angle_alpha   90.00
_cell.angle_beta   90.00
_cell.angle_gamma   90.00
#
_symmetry.space_group_name_H-M   'P 1'
#
loop_
_entity.id
_entity.type
_entity.pdbx_description
1 polymer ?
#
loop_
_entity_poly.entity_id
_entity_poly.type
_entity_poly.pdbx_seq_one_letter_code
_entity_poly.pdbx_strand_id
1 'polypeptide(L)' 'MLGSVTNGAVYLSQGNPKHLVICEGIETGLALLSGLLTEPVDLWASLSTHGMIHVNLPLTKWRLTIAMDGDDA' A
#
# COMPACT_ATOMS: atom_id res chain seq x y z
N MET A 1 1.34 12.70 2.68
CA MET A 1 2.32 12.68 3.79
C MET A 1 3.73 12.94 3.24
N LEU A 2 4.48 13.93 3.73
CA LEU A 2 5.67 14.46 3.02
C LEU A 2 7.02 13.97 3.59
N GLY A 3 7.14 12.67 3.87
CA GLY A 3 8.38 12.06 4.37
C GLY A 3 8.97 11.04 3.39
N SER A 4 10.29 11.07 3.17
CA SER A 4 10.96 10.01 2.42
C SER A 4 11.01 8.73 3.27
N VAL A 5 10.59 7.61 2.69
CA VAL A 5 10.62 6.29 3.33
C VAL A 5 11.64 5.40 2.66
N THR A 6 12.42 4.69 3.46
CA THR A 6 13.34 3.67 2.96
C THR A 6 12.55 2.59 2.21
N ASN A 7 12.96 2.25 0.98
CA ASN A 7 12.26 1.34 0.05
C ASN A 7 10.92 1.83 -0.54
N GLY A 8 10.58 3.12 -0.37
CA GLY A 8 9.45 3.74 -1.07
C GLY A 8 8.06 3.48 -0.47
N ALA A 9 7.94 2.67 0.59
CA ALA A 9 6.67 2.50 1.31
C ALA A 9 6.86 2.14 2.80
N VAL A 10 5.84 2.45 3.61
CA VAL A 10 5.67 1.97 4.98
C VAL A 10 4.86 0.68 4.97
N TYR A 11 5.31 -0.36 5.66
CA TYR A 11 4.58 -1.62 5.76
C TYR A 11 3.62 -1.57 6.95
N LEU A 12 2.32 -1.62 6.69
CA LEU A 12 1.27 -1.48 7.70
C LEU A 12 0.73 -2.85 8.18
N SER A 13 0.77 -3.87 7.32
CA SER A 13 0.31 -5.23 7.66
C SER A 13 1.13 -6.28 6.90
N GLN A 14 1.30 -7.44 7.55
CA GLN A 14 1.96 -8.64 7.02
C GLN A 14 1.05 -9.86 7.25
N GLY A 15 -0.04 -9.95 6.48
CA GLY A 15 -1.07 -10.97 6.67
C GLY A 15 -1.02 -12.08 5.64
N ASN A 16 -0.90 -11.73 4.36
CA ASN A 16 -0.95 -12.69 3.26
C ASN A 16 0.05 -12.28 2.18
N PRO A 17 1.17 -13.02 2.03
CA PRO A 17 2.21 -12.68 1.08
C PRO A 17 1.78 -12.84 -0.39
N LYS A 18 0.61 -13.44 -0.66
CA LYS A 18 0.05 -13.61 -2.00
C LYS A 18 -0.89 -12.48 -2.43
N HIS A 19 -1.20 -11.54 -1.55
CA HIS A 19 -2.02 -10.38 -1.89
C HIS A 19 -1.40 -9.12 -1.28
N LEU A 20 -0.79 -8.31 -2.14
CA LEU A 20 -0.23 -7.02 -1.78
C LEU A 20 -1.22 -5.90 -2.12
N VAL A 21 -1.50 -5.04 -1.16
CA VAL A 21 -2.28 -3.81 -1.31
C VAL A 21 -1.36 -2.61 -1.12
N ILE A 22 -1.35 -1.69 -2.06
CA ILE A 22 -0.59 -0.42 -1.96
C ILE A 22 -1.58 0.73 -1.92
N CYS A 23 -1.38 1.67 -1.00
CA CYS A 23 -2.15 2.90 -0.86
C CYS A 23 -1.24 4.11 -0.76
N GLU A 24 -1.79 5.31 -1.00
CA GLU A 24 -1.03 6.56 -0.87
C GLU A 24 -0.79 6.90 0.61
N GLY A 25 -1.86 7.05 1.39
CA GLY A 25 -1.79 7.48 2.79
C GLY A 25 -1.84 6.32 3.79
N ILE A 26 -1.25 6.54 4.97
CA ILE A 26 -1.37 5.56 6.08
C ILE A 26 -2.82 5.47 6.56
N GLU A 27 -3.57 6.56 6.57
CA GLU A 27 -4.97 6.61 6.97
C GLU A 27 -5.83 5.73 6.06
N THR A 28 -5.65 5.85 4.74
CA THR A 28 -6.31 5.00 3.75
C THR A 28 -5.96 3.53 3.99
N GLY A 29 -4.68 3.23 4.24
CA GLY A 29 -4.23 1.88 4.56
C GLY A 29 -4.87 1.30 5.83
N LEU A 30 -4.93 2.09 6.91
CA LEU A 30 -5.55 1.66 8.17
C LEU A 30 -7.07 1.52 8.04
N ALA A 31 -7.73 2.37 7.25
CA ALA A 31 -9.15 2.24 6.94
C ALA A 31 -9.45 0.94 6.17
N LEU A 32 -8.58 0.54 5.24
CA LEU A 32 -8.71 -0.75 4.55
C LEU A 32 -8.59 -1.92 5.53
N LEU A 33 -7.64 -1.85 6.47
CA LEU A 33 -7.43 -2.87 7.50
C LEU A 33 -8.53 -2.92 8.57
N SER A 34 -9.34 -1.87 8.71
CA SER A 34 -10.42 -1.82 9.72
C SER A 34 -11.67 -2.64 9.35
N GLY A 35 -11.54 -3.61 8.45
CA GLY A 35 -12.60 -4.53 8.04
C GLY A 35 -13.21 -4.30 6.65
N LEU A 36 -12.66 -3.38 5.86
CA LEU A 36 -13.06 -3.22 4.45
C LEU A 36 -12.48 -4.33 3.56
N LEU A 37 -11.33 -4.88 3.93
CA LEU A 37 -10.74 -6.02 3.24
C LEU A 37 -11.34 -7.32 3.74
N THR A 38 -11.75 -8.18 2.80
CA THR A 38 -12.38 -9.47 3.07
C THR A 38 -11.39 -10.56 3.51
N GLU A 39 -10.09 -10.32 3.35
CA GLU A 39 -9.02 -11.25 3.69
C GLU A 39 -7.82 -10.51 4.29
N PRO A 40 -6.97 -11.19 5.09
CA PRO A 40 -5.67 -10.64 5.46
C PRO A 40 -4.85 -10.36 4.21
N VAL A 41 -4.14 -9.24 4.21
CA VAL A 41 -3.26 -8.82 3.10
C VAL A 41 -1.94 -8.29 3.63
N ASP A 42 -0.93 -8.28 2.78
CA ASP A 42 0.20 -7.39 2.96
C ASP A 42 -0.22 -6.00 2.49
N LEU A 43 -0.07 -4.98 3.35
CA LEU A 43 -0.52 -3.62 3.02
C LEU A 43 0.60 -2.62 3.22
N TRP A 44 0.90 -1.87 2.17
CA TRP A 44 1.96 -0.85 2.12
C TRP A 44 1.37 0.54 1.83
N ALA A 45 1.94 1.57 2.44
CA ALA A 45 1.58 2.97 2.21
C ALA A 45 2.78 3.73 1.61
N SER A 46 2.64 4.31 0.41
CA SER A 46 3.72 5.03 -0.29
C SER A 46 3.97 6.45 0.26
N LEU A 47 3.10 6.92 1.14
CA LEU A 47 3.05 8.25 1.76
C LEU A 47 2.74 9.42 0.82
N SER A 48 2.82 9.22 -0.49
CA SER A 48 2.40 10.21 -1.50
C SER A 48 2.20 9.55 -2.86
N THR A 49 1.51 10.26 -3.76
CA THR A 49 1.40 9.90 -5.18
C THR A 49 2.80 9.73 -5.81
N HIS A 50 3.72 10.66 -5.54
CA HIS A 50 5.11 10.58 -6.00
C HIS A 50 5.87 9.40 -5.37
N GLY A 51 5.55 9.06 -4.12
CA GLY A 51 6.13 7.91 -3.43
C GLY A 51 5.82 6.59 -4.12
N MET A 52 4.70 6.49 -4.84
CA MET A 52 4.33 5.27 -5.58
C MET A 52 5.36 4.89 -6.65
N ILE A 53 6.02 5.87 -7.27
CA ILE A 53 7.06 5.65 -8.30
C ILE A 53 8.27 4.92 -7.70
N HIS A 54 8.51 5.10 -6.40
CA HIS A 54 9.66 4.54 -5.70
C HIS A 54 9.37 3.20 -5.02
N VAL A 55 8.13 2.68 -5.11
CA VAL A 55 7.78 1.40 -4.47
C VAL A 55 8.44 0.25 -5.21
N ASN A 56 9.33 -0.46 -4.50
CA ASN A 56 9.96 -1.66 -5.03
C ASN A 56 9.06 -2.88 -4.84
N LEU A 57 8.38 -3.29 -5.92
CA LEU A 57 7.48 -4.44 -5.88
C LEU A 57 8.25 -5.76 -5.67
N PRO A 58 7.71 -6.70 -4.87
CA PRO A 58 8.31 -8.01 -4.71
C PRO A 58 8.29 -8.75 -6.05
N LEU A 59 9.38 -9.46 -6.38
CA LEU A 59 9.59 -10.17 -7.66
C LEU A 59 8.64 -11.37 -7.88
N THR A 60 7.76 -11.64 -6.92
CA THR A 60 6.82 -12.75 -6.95
C THR A 60 5.53 -12.39 -7.66
N LYS A 61 5.05 -13.27 -8.56
CA LYS A 61 3.79 -13.10 -9.31
C LYS A 61 2.58 -13.40 -8.43
N TRP A 62 2.12 -12.39 -7.70
CA TRP A 62 0.96 -12.45 -6.81
C TRP A 62 -0.10 -11.40 -7.20
N ARG A 63 -1.22 -11.37 -6.49
CA ARG A 63 -2.26 -10.35 -6.69
C ARG A 63 -1.78 -9.02 -6.12
N LEU A 64 -1.77 -7.98 -6.95
CA LEU A 64 -1.48 -6.61 -6.56
C LEU A 64 -2.76 -5.77 -6.68
N THR A 65 -3.15 -5.10 -5.60
CA THR A 65 -4.27 -4.15 -5.57
C THR A 65 -3.72 -2.77 -5.26
N ILE A 66 -4.11 -1.78 -6.06
CA ILE A 66 -3.72 -0.38 -5.86
C ILE A 66 -4.95 0.39 -5.40
N ALA A 67 -4.93 0.85 -4.15
CA ALA A 67 -5.99 1.63 -3.53
C ALA A 67 -5.58 3.11 -3.49
N MET A 68 -5.71 3.75 -4.65
CA MET A 68 -5.41 5.17 -4.86
C MET A 68 -6.59 6.02 -4.42
N ASP A 69 -6.32 7.28 -4.12
CA ASP A 69 -7.36 8.27 -3.98
C ASP A 69 -8.05 8.50 -5.35
N GLY A 70 -9.33 8.89 -5.32
CA GLY A 70 -10.17 9.00 -6.51
C GLY A 70 -10.06 10.34 -7.24
N ASP A 71 -8.92 11.01 -7.15
CA ASP A 71 -8.65 12.33 -7.73
C ASP A 71 -7.70 12.26 -8.93
N ASP A 72 -7.55 13.39 -9.64
CA ASP A 72 -6.75 13.51 -10.88
C ASP A 72 -5.24 13.75 -10.59
N ALA A 73 -4.75 13.32 -9.43
CA ALA A 73 -3.43 13.66 -8.87
C ALA A 73 -2.21 13.26 -9.73
#